data_AF-A0A2E6GT05-F1
#
_entry.id   AF-A0A2E6GT05-F1
#
_cell.length_a   1.000
_cell.length_b   1.000
_cell.length_c   1.000
_cell.angle_alpha   90.00
_cell.angle_beta   90.00
_cell.angle_gamma   90.00
#
_symmetry.space_group_name_H-M   'P 1'
#
loop_
_entity.id
_entity.type
_entity.pdbx_description
1 polymer ?
#
loop_
_entity_poly.entity_id
_entity_poly.type
_entity_poly.pdbx_seq_one_letter_code
_entity_poly.pdbx_strand_id
1 'polypeptide(L)'
;MTGSRPDGSNKKDPESSWLFGPETIPVSVRNAEAILGHLPLFIGGWPLQCVGSAEEKQHDIDIVENGDGGFTVKLVGPGSNEMAFDDALDAANGFAGSLIGAYIARQPDTICLHASCAQIGDGLVVLIGNSFSGKSTTSLQLACSGYRFFGDDRIAVRFSDNGQPTGQCLGLMPKMRLPLPPDCGAPFEEYIEAFSELQDEEAAYLRLGDREAANFGDEAPIIALISLDRTDSGDAELADAPRPELVKSLLAQVTAPHLDISRLVPAMNRLASLIPGFTLKFSSSKDAAREIAAKFRAKKPEVHSV
;
A
#
# COMPACT_ATOMS: atom_id res chain seq x y z
N MET A 1 10.72 -46.74 46.75
CA MET A 1 10.62 -45.27 46.63
C MET A 1 11.06 -44.88 45.24
N THR A 2 10.12 -44.88 44.30
CA THR A 2 10.31 -44.47 42.91
C THR A 2 9.77 -43.05 42.78
N GLY A 3 10.67 -42.07 42.64
CA GLY A 3 10.30 -40.68 42.41
C GLY A 3 9.99 -40.46 40.94
N SER A 4 8.71 -40.27 40.63
CA SER A 4 8.25 -39.80 39.32
C SER A 4 8.63 -38.32 39.14
N ARG A 5 9.30 -38.00 38.02
CA ARG A 5 9.49 -36.63 37.55
C ARG A 5 8.14 -36.07 37.08
N PRO A 6 7.84 -34.77 37.30
CA PRO A 6 6.66 -34.16 36.72
C PRO A 6 6.86 -34.04 35.22
N ASP A 7 5.88 -34.54 34.48
CA ASP A 7 5.72 -34.37 33.05
C ASP A 7 5.46 -32.87 32.78
N GLY A 8 6.48 -32.19 32.27
CA GLY A 8 6.40 -30.81 31.80
C GLY A 8 5.62 -30.76 30.50
N SER A 9 4.33 -31.07 30.56
CA SER A 9 3.40 -30.75 29.48
C SER A 9 3.32 -29.23 29.38
N ASN A 10 4.13 -28.69 28.48
CA ASN A 10 4.04 -27.31 28.04
C ASN A 10 2.65 -27.15 27.42
N LYS A 11 1.66 -26.73 28.21
CA LYS A 11 0.36 -26.32 27.68
C LYS A 11 0.69 -25.15 26.75
N LYS A 12 0.72 -25.40 25.44
CA LYS A 12 0.65 -24.33 24.46
C LYS A 12 -0.58 -23.51 24.84
N ASP A 13 -0.38 -22.22 25.06
CA ASP A 13 -1.51 -21.31 25.18
C ASP A 13 -2.42 -21.53 23.96
N PRO A 14 -3.75 -21.50 24.16
CA PRO A 14 -4.68 -21.76 23.06
C PRO A 14 -4.39 -20.79 21.92
N GLU A 15 -4.13 -21.35 20.74
CA GLU A 15 -3.93 -20.57 19.51
C GLU A 15 -5.12 -19.64 19.32
N SER A 16 -4.84 -18.36 19.12
CA SER A 16 -5.85 -17.34 18.94
C SER A 16 -6.26 -17.22 17.48
N SER A 17 -7.47 -16.74 17.24
CA SER A 17 -7.93 -16.37 15.91
C SER A 17 -8.32 -14.90 15.85
N TRP A 18 -7.88 -14.25 14.77
CA TRP A 18 -8.07 -12.84 14.48
C TRP A 18 -8.70 -12.67 13.09
N LEU A 19 -9.54 -11.65 12.96
CA LEU A 19 -10.09 -11.21 11.69
C LEU A 19 -9.55 -9.81 11.37
N PHE A 20 -9.07 -9.65 10.14
CA PHE A 20 -8.56 -8.39 9.61
C PHE A 20 -9.35 -7.96 8.38
N GLY A 21 -9.63 -6.66 8.28
CA GLY A 21 -10.41 -6.08 7.18
C GLY A 21 -11.91 -5.97 7.51
N PRO A 22 -12.74 -5.60 6.52
CA PRO A 22 -14.15 -5.31 6.75
C PRO A 22 -14.94 -6.60 7.06
N GLU A 23 -16.02 -6.48 7.83
CA GLU A 23 -16.89 -7.60 8.25
C GLU A 23 -17.43 -8.44 7.06
N THR A 24 -17.53 -7.83 5.88
CA THR A 24 -18.07 -8.49 4.68
C THR A 24 -17.08 -9.45 4.02
N ILE A 25 -15.77 -9.21 4.15
CA ILE A 25 -14.71 -10.02 3.52
C ILE A 25 -13.45 -10.15 4.40
N PRO A 26 -13.58 -10.56 5.68
CA PRO A 26 -12.49 -10.51 6.64
C PRO A 26 -11.45 -11.62 6.42
N VAL A 27 -10.17 -11.28 6.40
CA VAL A 27 -9.06 -12.25 6.34
C VAL A 27 -8.85 -12.85 7.72
N SER A 28 -8.86 -14.18 7.80
CA SER A 28 -8.66 -14.93 9.04
C SER A 28 -7.18 -15.23 9.27
N VAL A 29 -6.72 -14.90 10.47
CA VAL A 29 -5.32 -14.99 10.87
C VAL A 29 -5.23 -15.75 12.18
N ARG A 30 -4.23 -16.63 12.30
CA ARG A 30 -3.93 -17.36 13.51
C ARG A 30 -2.64 -16.84 14.16
N ASN A 31 -2.62 -16.79 15.49
CA ASN A 31 -1.46 -16.42 16.32
C ASN A 31 -0.89 -15.01 16.02
N ALA A 32 -1.75 -14.02 15.81
CA ALA A 32 -1.30 -12.67 15.47
C ALA A 32 -0.62 -11.92 16.64
N GLU A 33 -0.79 -12.39 17.89
CA GLU A 33 -0.38 -11.72 19.14
C GLU A 33 1.04 -11.20 19.09
N ALA A 34 1.95 -12.04 18.62
CA ALA A 34 3.38 -11.78 18.69
C ALA A 34 3.82 -10.59 17.84
N ILE A 35 2.99 -10.17 16.88
CA ILE A 35 3.27 -9.02 16.01
C ILE A 35 2.31 -7.85 16.18
N LEU A 36 1.25 -7.98 17.00
CA LEU A 36 0.20 -6.95 17.15
C LEU A 36 0.75 -5.58 17.51
N GLY A 37 1.79 -5.53 18.35
CA GLY A 37 2.43 -4.28 18.77
C GLY A 37 3.07 -3.49 17.63
N HIS A 38 3.41 -4.15 16.51
CA HIS A 38 4.06 -3.54 15.35
C HIS A 38 3.08 -3.23 14.21
N LEU A 39 1.90 -3.85 14.18
CA LEU A 39 0.92 -3.67 13.11
C LEU A 39 0.49 -2.22 12.86
N PRO A 40 0.38 -1.32 13.87
CA PRO A 40 0.06 0.08 13.63
C PRO A 40 1.02 0.78 12.65
N LEU A 41 2.26 0.30 12.52
CA LEU A 41 3.26 0.87 11.61
C LEU A 41 3.02 0.55 10.14
N PHE A 42 2.26 -0.51 9.85
CA PHE A 42 2.11 -1.02 8.48
C PHE A 42 0.67 -0.98 8.00
N ILE A 43 -0.27 -1.34 8.90
CA ILE A 43 -1.70 -1.52 8.58
C ILE A 43 -2.60 -0.84 9.63
N GLY A 44 -2.15 0.29 10.18
CA GLY A 44 -2.86 1.01 11.25
C GLY A 44 -4.31 1.42 10.90
N GLY A 45 -4.66 1.50 9.61
CA GLY A 45 -6.02 1.77 9.16
C GLY A 45 -6.94 0.55 9.06
N TRP A 46 -6.45 -0.69 9.24
CA TRP A 46 -7.25 -1.90 9.04
C TRP A 46 -8.14 -2.21 10.25
N PRO A 47 -9.42 -2.54 10.05
CA PRO A 47 -10.25 -3.10 11.11
C PRO A 47 -9.66 -4.43 11.59
N LEU A 48 -9.64 -4.64 12.91
CA LEU A 48 -9.13 -5.86 13.53
C LEU A 48 -10.06 -6.33 14.66
N GLN A 49 -10.28 -7.64 14.76
CA GLN A 49 -11.13 -8.25 15.79
C GLN A 49 -10.54 -9.57 16.27
N CYS A 50 -10.41 -9.73 17.59
CA CYS A 50 -10.12 -11.02 18.20
C CYS A 50 -11.40 -11.86 18.28
N VAL A 51 -11.33 -13.12 17.82
CA VAL A 51 -12.47 -14.05 17.79
C VAL A 51 -12.33 -15.14 18.88
N GLY A 52 -11.24 -15.14 19.63
CA GLY A 52 -10.98 -16.12 20.70
C GLY A 52 -10.18 -17.32 20.21
N SER A 53 -10.50 -18.53 20.70
CA SER A 53 -9.76 -19.75 20.33
C SER A 53 -9.93 -20.08 18.86
N ALA A 54 -8.83 -20.39 18.18
CA ALA A 54 -8.85 -20.98 16.85
C ALA A 54 -9.61 -22.32 16.90
N GLU A 55 -10.86 -22.32 16.43
CA GLU A 55 -11.52 -23.57 16.01
C GLU A 55 -10.68 -24.19 14.87
N GLU A 56 -10.80 -25.50 14.58
CA GLU A 56 -10.14 -26.20 13.46
C GLU A 56 -10.57 -25.69 12.05
N LYS A 57 -10.95 -24.43 11.92
CA LYS A 57 -11.23 -23.78 10.65
C LYS A 57 -9.92 -23.49 9.93
N GLN A 58 -9.97 -23.58 8.61
CA GLN A 58 -8.86 -23.19 7.76
C GLN A 58 -8.66 -21.68 7.87
N HIS A 59 -7.46 -21.26 8.28
CA HIS A 59 -7.04 -19.87 8.34
C HIS A 59 -6.38 -19.45 7.02
N ASP A 60 -6.49 -18.18 6.66
CA ASP A 60 -5.80 -17.65 5.47
C ASP A 60 -4.32 -17.41 5.78
N ILE A 61 -4.00 -16.95 6.99
CA ILE A 61 -2.64 -16.66 7.40
C ILE A 61 -2.34 -17.30 8.76
N ASP A 62 -1.17 -17.88 8.88
CA ASP A 62 -0.64 -18.43 10.12
C ASP A 62 0.69 -17.77 10.46
N ILE A 63 0.84 -17.35 11.71
CA ILE A 63 2.08 -16.80 12.24
C ILE A 63 2.67 -17.81 13.21
N VAL A 64 3.91 -18.20 12.95
CA VAL A 64 4.62 -19.20 13.75
C VAL A 64 5.83 -18.56 14.37
N GLU A 65 5.86 -18.50 15.70
CA GLU A 65 7.08 -18.23 16.46
C GLU A 65 7.99 -19.45 16.41
N ASN A 66 9.20 -19.26 15.87
CA ASN A 66 10.21 -20.28 15.77
C ASN A 66 10.97 -20.40 17.10
N GLY A 67 11.51 -21.59 17.41
CA GLY A 67 12.21 -21.83 18.68
C GLY A 67 13.52 -21.05 18.88
N ASP A 68 14.00 -20.38 17.83
CA ASP A 68 15.18 -19.51 17.82
C ASP A 68 14.84 -18.02 18.02
N GLY A 69 13.55 -17.68 18.22
CA GLY A 69 13.08 -16.30 18.33
C GLY A 69 12.73 -15.64 16.99
N GLY A 70 12.93 -16.34 15.87
CA GLY A 70 12.45 -15.90 14.57
C GLY A 70 10.96 -16.15 14.37
N PHE A 71 10.45 -15.70 13.22
CA PHE A 71 9.03 -15.77 12.87
C PHE A 71 8.85 -16.36 11.48
N THR A 72 7.74 -17.04 11.26
CA THR A 72 7.32 -17.51 9.94
C THR A 72 5.89 -17.05 9.66
N VAL A 73 5.69 -16.33 8.56
CA VAL A 73 4.36 -15.93 8.06
C VAL A 73 3.97 -16.84 6.91
N LYS A 74 2.85 -17.55 7.04
CA LYS A 74 2.36 -18.51 6.05
C LYS A 74 1.04 -18.04 5.48
N LEU A 75 0.98 -17.75 4.18
CA LEU A 75 -0.25 -17.50 3.45
C LEU A 75 -0.75 -18.79 2.82
N VAL A 76 -2.02 -19.11 3.04
CA VAL A 76 -2.73 -20.26 2.46
C VAL A 76 -3.72 -19.75 1.40
N GLY A 77 -3.84 -20.48 0.28
CA GLY A 77 -4.75 -20.15 -0.81
C GLY A 77 -4.05 -19.49 -2.01
N PRO A 78 -4.76 -18.66 -2.82
CA PRO A 78 -4.18 -18.00 -3.98
C PRO A 78 -2.97 -17.13 -3.61
N GLY A 79 -1.83 -17.35 -4.27
CA GLY A 79 -0.56 -16.70 -3.93
C GLY A 79 0.12 -17.25 -2.69
N SER A 80 -0.23 -18.47 -2.26
CA SER A 80 0.36 -19.13 -1.10
C SER A 80 1.88 -18.97 -1.06
N ASN A 81 2.38 -18.52 0.08
CA ASN A 81 3.80 -18.31 0.32
C ASN A 81 4.13 -18.58 1.79
N GLU A 82 5.41 -18.77 2.06
CA GLU A 82 5.95 -18.91 3.40
C GLU A 82 7.22 -18.07 3.46
N MET A 83 7.29 -17.14 4.41
CA MET A 83 8.41 -16.22 4.59
C MET A 83 8.88 -16.29 6.04
N ALA A 84 10.20 -16.41 6.22
CA ALA A 84 10.85 -16.39 7.52
C ALA A 84 11.48 -15.02 7.77
N PHE A 85 11.42 -14.57 9.02
CA PHE A 85 11.93 -13.29 9.49
C PHE A 85 12.69 -13.47 10.80
N ASP A 86 13.71 -12.65 11.02
CA ASP A 86 14.57 -12.75 12.20
C ASP A 86 13.93 -12.09 13.43
N ASP A 87 13.00 -11.16 13.24
CA ASP A 87 12.31 -10.45 14.32
C ASP A 87 10.82 -10.14 14.03
N ALA A 88 10.11 -9.69 15.06
CA ALA A 88 8.67 -9.43 15.02
C ALA A 88 8.27 -8.22 14.18
N LEU A 89 9.16 -7.22 14.01
CA LEU A 89 8.89 -6.03 13.22
C LEU A 89 8.91 -6.38 11.73
N ASP A 90 9.93 -7.12 11.30
CA ASP A 90 10.03 -7.64 9.93
C ASP A 90 8.92 -8.64 9.62
N ALA A 91 8.57 -9.49 10.59
CA ALA A 91 7.41 -10.37 10.48
C ALA A 91 6.10 -9.59 10.31
N ALA A 92 5.92 -8.48 11.02
CA ALA A 92 4.74 -7.61 10.88
C ALA A 92 4.65 -6.97 9.49
N ASN A 93 5.79 -6.53 8.94
CA ASN A 93 5.87 -6.00 7.58
C ASN A 93 5.55 -7.09 6.53
N GLY A 94 6.13 -8.28 6.67
CA GLY A 94 5.84 -9.43 5.83
C GLY A 94 4.37 -9.85 5.89
N PHE A 95 3.81 -9.88 7.10
CA PHE A 95 2.39 -10.12 7.36
C PHE A 95 1.50 -9.12 6.64
N ALA A 96 1.81 -7.81 6.68
CA ALA A 96 1.03 -6.80 5.97
C ALA A 96 0.93 -7.11 4.46
N GLY A 97 2.03 -7.57 3.85
CA GLY A 97 2.05 -8.02 2.45
C GLY A 97 1.13 -9.22 2.21
N SER A 98 1.20 -10.25 3.05
CA SER A 98 0.34 -11.44 2.96
C SER A 98 -1.14 -11.12 3.20
N LEU A 99 -1.44 -10.24 4.16
CA LEU A 99 -2.78 -9.77 4.47
C LEU A 99 -3.43 -9.07 3.28
N ILE A 100 -2.71 -8.13 2.65
CA ILE A 100 -3.16 -7.45 1.43
C ILE A 100 -3.37 -8.48 0.31
N GLY A 101 -2.43 -9.41 0.12
CA GLY A 101 -2.53 -10.47 -0.88
C GLY A 101 -3.81 -11.30 -0.72
N ALA A 102 -4.08 -11.78 0.49
CA ALA A 102 -5.30 -12.53 0.82
C ALA A 102 -6.57 -11.70 0.59
N TYR A 103 -6.58 -10.44 1.04
CA TYR A 103 -7.72 -9.53 0.89
C TYR A 103 -8.06 -9.25 -0.58
N ILE A 104 -7.03 -9.07 -1.42
CA ILE A 104 -7.20 -8.84 -2.87
C ILE A 104 -7.67 -10.12 -3.56
N ALA A 105 -7.14 -11.28 -3.20
CA ALA A 105 -7.53 -12.57 -3.77
C ALA A 105 -9.01 -12.92 -3.56
N ARG A 106 -9.64 -12.36 -2.53
CA ARG A 106 -11.07 -12.51 -2.21
C ARG A 106 -12.00 -11.62 -3.06
N GLN A 107 -11.44 -10.73 -3.87
CA GLN A 107 -12.18 -9.79 -4.71
C GLN A 107 -11.87 -10.04 -6.19
N PRO A 108 -12.72 -10.82 -6.91
CA PRO A 108 -12.44 -11.26 -8.28
C PRO A 108 -12.07 -10.12 -9.25
N ASP A 109 -12.73 -8.96 -9.10
CA ASP A 109 -12.58 -7.81 -9.99
C ASP A 109 -11.60 -6.75 -9.48
N THR A 110 -10.75 -7.11 -8.52
CA THR A 110 -9.77 -6.21 -7.92
C THR A 110 -8.35 -6.71 -8.17
N ILE A 111 -7.44 -5.78 -8.41
CA ILE A 111 -5.99 -6.03 -8.45
C ILE A 111 -5.31 -5.13 -7.43
N CYS A 112 -4.05 -5.41 -7.13
CA CYS A 112 -3.20 -4.51 -6.37
C CYS A 112 -2.08 -3.95 -7.26
N LEU A 113 -1.89 -2.64 -7.26
CA LEU A 113 -0.73 -2.01 -7.89
C LEU A 113 0.29 -1.61 -6.83
N HIS A 114 1.56 -1.89 -7.09
CA HIS A 114 2.66 -1.27 -6.37
C HIS A 114 2.84 0.17 -6.85
N ALA A 115 2.08 1.06 -6.22
CA ALA A 115 1.96 2.46 -6.61
C ALA A 115 1.70 3.34 -5.39
N SER A 116 1.99 4.63 -5.54
CA SER A 116 1.58 5.66 -4.59
C SER A 116 0.56 6.59 -5.22
N CYS A 117 -0.37 7.13 -4.45
CA CYS A 117 -1.48 7.90 -5.00
C CYS A 117 -1.77 9.14 -4.16
N ALA A 118 -2.13 10.21 -4.84
CA ALA A 118 -2.69 11.40 -4.24
C ALA A 118 -4.03 11.71 -4.89
N GLN A 119 -4.95 12.23 -4.09
CA GLN A 119 -6.24 12.71 -4.56
C GLN A 119 -6.14 14.21 -4.89
N ILE A 120 -6.44 14.56 -6.13
CA ILE A 120 -6.47 15.92 -6.64
C ILE A 120 -7.89 16.21 -7.15
N GLY A 121 -8.60 17.08 -6.44
CA GLY A 121 -10.04 17.24 -6.65
C GLY A 121 -10.78 15.93 -6.32
N ASP A 122 -11.66 15.50 -7.23
CA ASP A 122 -12.47 14.29 -7.04
C ASP A 122 -11.79 13.02 -7.57
N GLY A 123 -10.53 13.08 -8.02
CA GLY A 123 -9.87 11.98 -8.71
C GLY A 123 -8.49 11.62 -8.18
N LEU A 124 -8.09 10.37 -8.42
CA LEU A 124 -6.78 9.84 -8.05
C LEU A 124 -5.77 9.95 -9.20
N VAL A 125 -4.62 10.51 -8.87
CA VAL A 125 -3.41 10.39 -9.67
C VAL A 125 -2.58 9.27 -9.09
N VAL A 126 -2.37 8.21 -9.89
CA VAL A 126 -1.63 7.00 -9.51
C VAL A 126 -0.22 7.09 -10.07
N LEU A 127 0.78 7.06 -9.19
CA LEU A 127 2.20 7.11 -9.55
C LEU A 127 2.77 5.69 -9.57
N ILE A 128 3.23 5.26 -10.74
CA ILE A 128 3.87 3.96 -10.96
C ILE A 128 5.32 4.14 -11.33
N GLY A 129 6.16 3.18 -10.96
CA GLY A 129 7.59 3.24 -11.23
C GLY A 129 8.35 2.22 -10.40
N ASN A 130 9.58 1.93 -10.82
CA ASN A 130 10.45 0.97 -10.13
C ASN A 130 10.74 1.41 -8.69
N SER A 131 11.35 0.53 -7.89
CA SER A 131 11.91 0.90 -6.60
C SER A 131 12.83 2.13 -6.76
N PHE A 132 12.78 3.05 -5.79
CA PHE A 132 13.55 4.30 -5.78
C PHE A 132 13.19 5.33 -6.87
N SER A 133 12.14 5.10 -7.67
CA SER A 133 11.63 6.11 -8.63
C SER A 133 11.01 7.35 -7.98
N GLY A 134 10.83 7.37 -6.65
CA GLY A 134 10.30 8.53 -5.92
C GLY A 134 8.77 8.56 -5.75
N LYS A 135 8.08 7.42 -5.88
CA LYS A 135 6.62 7.28 -5.66
C LYS A 135 6.15 7.89 -4.33
N SER A 136 6.61 7.31 -3.21
CA SER A 136 6.31 7.76 -1.86
C SER A 136 6.66 9.24 -1.65
N THR A 137 7.86 9.66 -2.07
CA THR A 137 8.31 11.04 -1.91
C THR A 137 7.43 12.02 -2.69
N THR A 138 7.05 11.70 -3.93
CA THR A 138 6.25 12.59 -4.78
C THR A 138 4.80 12.67 -4.27
N SER A 139 4.21 11.57 -3.83
CA SER A 139 2.87 11.57 -3.23
C SER A 139 2.83 12.30 -1.89
N LEU A 140 3.87 12.19 -1.06
CA LEU A 140 4.02 12.98 0.16
C LEU A 140 4.28 14.46 -0.12
N GLN A 141 5.01 14.82 -1.19
CA GLN A 141 5.17 16.22 -1.61
C GLN A 141 3.83 16.84 -2.05
N LEU A 142 2.98 16.05 -2.71
CA LEU A 142 1.59 16.46 -2.99
C LEU A 142 0.81 16.66 -1.68
N ALA A 143 0.97 15.77 -0.70
CA ALA A 143 0.34 15.91 0.62
C ALA A 143 0.78 17.18 1.36
N CYS A 144 2.09 17.43 1.40
CA CYS A 144 2.69 18.67 1.91
C CYS A 144 2.17 19.92 1.18
N SER A 145 1.78 19.79 -0.08
CA SER A 145 1.19 20.87 -0.88
C SER A 145 -0.34 21.03 -0.69
N GLY A 146 -0.93 20.31 0.26
CA GLY A 146 -2.35 20.40 0.65
C GLY A 146 -3.28 19.48 -0.13
N TYR A 147 -2.76 18.52 -0.91
CA TYR A 147 -3.59 17.45 -1.48
C TYR A 147 -3.77 16.33 -0.48
N ARG A 148 -4.81 15.52 -0.68
CA ARG A 148 -5.03 14.37 0.19
C ARG A 148 -4.14 13.21 -0.26
N PHE A 149 -3.31 12.70 0.64
CA PHE A 149 -2.56 11.48 0.45
C PHE A 149 -3.53 10.31 0.39
N PHE A 150 -3.52 9.50 -0.67
CA PHE A 150 -4.51 8.43 -0.83
C PHE A 150 -3.95 7.04 -0.53
N GLY A 151 -2.66 6.83 -0.70
CA GLY A 151 -2.00 5.58 -0.37
C GLY A 151 -0.59 5.52 -0.90
N ASP A 152 0.23 4.65 -0.32
CA ASP A 152 1.60 4.38 -0.77
C ASP A 152 1.88 2.89 -0.72
N ASP A 153 2.89 2.47 -1.48
CA ASP A 153 3.31 1.10 -1.75
C ASP A 153 2.27 0.16 -2.35
N ARG A 154 0.99 0.21 -1.95
CA ARG A 154 -0.09 -0.66 -2.44
C ARG A 154 -1.40 0.11 -2.56
N ILE A 155 -2.02 0.03 -3.74
CA ILE A 155 -3.38 0.50 -3.98
C ILE A 155 -4.20 -0.62 -4.61
N ALA A 156 -5.42 -0.83 -4.12
CA ALA A 156 -6.38 -1.70 -4.76
C ALA A 156 -7.04 -0.96 -5.94
N VAL A 157 -7.07 -1.57 -7.12
CA VAL A 157 -7.81 -1.05 -8.28
C VAL A 157 -8.95 -2.00 -8.56
N ARG A 158 -10.17 -1.49 -8.43
CA ARG A 158 -11.39 -2.23 -8.74
C ARG A 158 -11.87 -1.89 -10.14
N PHE A 159 -12.14 -2.94 -10.91
CA PHE A 159 -12.82 -2.84 -12.19
C PHE A 159 -14.32 -2.99 -11.96
N SER A 160 -15.09 -2.02 -12.42
CA SER A 160 -16.52 -2.25 -12.66
C SER A 160 -16.71 -2.64 -14.14
N ASP A 161 -17.72 -3.48 -14.41
CA ASP A 161 -17.97 -4.07 -15.73
C ASP A 161 -17.99 -3.00 -16.85
N ASN A 162 -18.50 -1.80 -16.57
CA ASN A 162 -18.61 -0.70 -17.54
C ASN A 162 -18.24 0.70 -16.99
N GLY A 163 -17.77 0.81 -15.75
CA GLY A 163 -17.48 2.11 -15.12
C GLY A 163 -16.00 2.47 -15.13
N GLN A 164 -15.73 3.71 -14.72
CA GLN A 164 -14.36 4.20 -14.54
C GLN A 164 -13.64 3.35 -13.45
N PRO A 165 -12.41 2.88 -13.71
CA PRO A 165 -11.60 2.22 -12.69
C PRO A 165 -11.52 3.07 -11.42
N THR A 166 -11.75 2.44 -10.29
CA THR A 166 -11.75 3.10 -8.97
C THR A 166 -10.57 2.58 -8.16
N GLY A 167 -9.84 3.48 -7.52
CA GLY A 167 -8.81 3.13 -6.56
C GLY A 167 -9.41 3.05 -5.16
N GLN A 168 -8.99 2.05 -4.38
CA GLN A 168 -9.35 1.90 -2.97
C GLN A 168 -8.07 2.00 -2.12
N CYS A 169 -8.12 2.86 -1.10
CA CYS A 169 -7.06 2.99 -0.12
C CYS A 169 -6.98 1.74 0.75
N LEU A 170 -5.76 1.22 0.93
CA LEU A 170 -5.49 0.06 1.77
C LEU A 170 -5.00 0.46 3.17
N GLY A 171 -5.15 1.73 3.59
CA GLY A 171 -4.88 2.18 4.96
C GLY A 171 -3.44 1.92 5.43
N LEU A 172 -2.48 1.91 4.50
CA LEU A 172 -1.07 1.74 4.83
C LEU A 172 -0.48 3.04 5.33
N MET A 173 0.35 2.95 6.35
CA MET A 173 1.02 4.13 6.90
C MET A 173 2.11 4.60 5.93
N PRO A 174 2.15 5.89 5.55
CA PRO A 174 3.20 6.40 4.69
C PRO A 174 4.57 6.22 5.32
N LYS A 175 5.53 5.79 4.50
CA LYS A 175 6.93 5.61 4.90
C LYS A 175 7.83 6.47 4.04
N MET A 176 8.61 7.34 4.67
CA MET A 176 9.64 8.13 4.01
C MET A 176 11.01 7.53 4.32
N ARG A 177 11.84 7.31 3.28
CA ARG A 177 13.23 6.89 3.47
C ARG A 177 14.10 8.09 3.84
N LEU A 178 15.08 7.85 4.71
CA LEU A 178 16.04 8.84 5.19
C LEU A 178 17.47 8.50 4.72
N PRO A 179 18.36 9.49 4.61
CA PRO A 179 18.08 10.94 4.75
C PRO A 179 17.21 11.47 3.61
N LEU A 180 16.52 12.60 3.87
CA LEU A 180 15.73 13.26 2.84
C LEU A 180 16.64 13.80 1.71
N PRO A 181 16.15 13.84 0.45
CA PRO A 181 16.89 14.47 -0.63
C PRO A 181 17.19 15.95 -0.30
N PRO A 182 18.41 16.45 -0.56
CA PRO A 182 18.81 17.82 -0.18
C PRO A 182 18.00 18.91 -0.89
N ASP A 183 17.32 18.56 -1.98
CA ASP A 183 16.50 19.45 -2.80
C ASP A 183 15.00 19.33 -2.49
N CYS A 184 14.59 18.57 -1.46
CA CYS A 184 13.18 18.38 -1.13
C CYS A 184 12.50 19.65 -0.57
N GLY A 185 13.31 20.56 -0.01
CA GLY A 185 12.91 21.88 0.43
C GLY A 185 12.36 21.93 1.85
N ALA A 186 12.64 23.04 2.55
CA ALA A 186 12.32 23.22 3.98
C ALA A 186 10.86 22.90 4.37
N PRO A 187 9.81 23.31 3.61
CA PRO A 187 8.44 22.94 3.98
C PRO A 187 8.19 21.44 4.03
N PHE A 188 8.87 20.67 3.16
CA PHE A 188 8.74 19.22 3.14
C PHE A 188 9.49 18.58 4.30
N GLU A 189 10.69 19.08 4.63
CA GLU A 189 11.45 18.63 5.80
C GLU A 189 10.63 18.83 7.08
N GLU A 190 10.08 20.04 7.27
CA GLU A 190 9.19 20.37 8.39
C GLU A 190 7.93 19.49 8.41
N TYR A 191 7.37 19.18 7.24
CA TYR A 191 6.21 18.28 7.13
C TYR A 191 6.55 16.85 7.56
N ILE A 192 7.69 16.30 7.10
CA ILE A 192 8.12 14.96 7.50
C ILE A 192 8.37 14.93 9.02
N GLU A 193 9.09 15.91 9.56
CA GLU A 193 9.36 16.00 11.00
C GLU A 193 8.06 16.08 11.82
N ALA A 194 7.13 16.95 11.43
CA ALA A 194 5.89 17.17 12.17
C ALA A 194 4.96 15.94 12.23
N PHE A 195 4.97 15.10 11.19
CA PHE A 195 4.09 13.93 11.10
C PHE A 195 4.79 12.60 11.39
N SER A 196 6.10 12.61 11.68
CA SER A 196 6.84 11.41 12.04
C SER A 196 6.41 10.90 13.42
N GLU A 197 5.91 9.67 13.48
CA GLU A 197 5.55 8.99 14.73
C GLU A 197 6.65 8.04 15.20
N LEU A 198 7.26 7.33 14.25
CA LEU A 198 8.42 6.47 14.49
C LEU A 198 9.47 6.79 13.44
N GLN A 199 10.72 6.89 13.87
CA GLN A 199 11.84 7.15 12.98
C GLN A 199 13.08 6.41 13.47
N ASP A 200 13.83 5.86 12.52
CA ASP A 200 15.20 5.38 12.69
C ASP A 200 16.15 6.11 11.72
N GLU A 201 17.35 5.58 11.50
CA GLU A 201 18.34 6.17 10.60
C GLU A 201 17.95 6.03 9.11
N GLU A 202 17.12 5.04 8.76
CA GLU A 202 16.78 4.67 7.39
C GLU A 202 15.37 5.10 6.96
N ALA A 203 14.44 5.29 7.90
CA ALA A 203 13.06 5.58 7.60
C ALA A 203 12.34 6.37 8.70
N ALA A 204 11.36 7.16 8.26
CA ALA A 204 10.33 7.77 9.07
C ALA A 204 8.96 7.21 8.67
N TYR A 205 8.15 6.84 9.66
CA TYR A 205 6.77 6.40 9.49
C TYR A 205 5.82 7.51 9.93
N LEU A 206 4.92 7.91 9.04
CA LEU A 206 4.15 9.14 9.18
C LEU A 206 2.70 8.85 9.56
N ARG A 207 2.22 9.47 10.65
CA ARG A 207 0.80 9.48 11.00
C ARG A 207 0.15 10.76 10.50
N LEU A 208 -0.44 10.68 9.32
CA LEU A 208 -1.24 11.76 8.75
C LEU A 208 -2.65 11.77 9.38
N GLY A 209 -3.26 12.96 9.50
CA GLY A 209 -4.62 13.09 10.01
C GLY A 209 -5.69 12.72 8.98
N ASP A 210 -6.94 12.61 9.43
CA ASP A 210 -8.09 12.19 8.60
C ASP A 210 -8.37 13.10 7.39
N ARG A 211 -7.90 14.36 7.45
CA ARG A 211 -8.05 15.33 6.36
C ARG A 211 -6.90 15.22 5.37
N GLU A 212 -5.72 14.89 5.86
CA GLU A 212 -4.47 14.81 5.12
C GLU A 212 -4.35 13.47 4.38
N ALA A 213 -4.93 12.39 4.91
CA ALA A 213 -4.86 11.05 4.32
C ALA A 213 -6.24 10.38 4.11
N ALA A 214 -6.26 9.43 3.19
CA ALA A 214 -7.37 8.50 3.01
C ALA A 214 -7.32 7.37 4.04
N ASN A 215 -8.50 6.91 4.45
CA ASN A 215 -8.64 5.78 5.35
C ASN A 215 -8.79 4.47 4.56
N PHE A 216 -8.55 3.34 5.23
CA PHE A 216 -8.83 2.03 4.64
C PHE A 216 -10.26 1.99 4.10
N GLY A 217 -10.41 1.55 2.85
CA GLY A 217 -11.71 1.43 2.19
C GLY A 217 -12.21 2.71 1.52
N ASP A 218 -11.58 3.87 1.74
CA ASP A 218 -11.89 5.07 0.96
C ASP A 218 -11.66 4.78 -0.54
N GLU A 219 -12.57 5.27 -1.37
CA GLU A 219 -12.59 5.04 -2.81
C GLU A 219 -12.67 6.35 -3.60
N ALA A 220 -11.97 6.40 -4.74
CA ALA A 220 -12.07 7.51 -5.68
C ALA A 220 -11.74 7.07 -7.12
N PRO A 221 -12.33 7.71 -8.15
CA PRO A 221 -12.06 7.38 -9.55
C PRO A 221 -10.61 7.66 -9.90
N ILE A 222 -9.98 6.77 -10.65
CA ILE A 222 -8.64 6.98 -11.18
C ILE A 222 -8.75 7.91 -12.39
N ILE A 223 -8.03 9.04 -12.36
CA ILE A 223 -8.05 10.05 -13.43
C ILE A 223 -6.74 10.11 -14.21
N ALA A 224 -5.64 9.57 -13.67
CA ALA A 224 -4.36 9.52 -14.37
C ALA A 224 -3.48 8.37 -13.85
N LEU A 225 -2.71 7.79 -14.77
CA LEU A 225 -1.58 6.92 -14.47
C LEU A 225 -0.30 7.65 -14.87
N ILE A 226 0.66 7.78 -13.97
CA ILE A 226 1.92 8.50 -14.22
C ILE A 226 3.10 7.57 -13.95
N SER A 227 3.84 7.24 -15.01
CA SER A 227 5.12 6.55 -14.92
C SER A 227 6.22 7.54 -14.52
N LEU A 228 6.86 7.30 -13.38
CA LEU A 228 7.96 8.10 -12.88
C LEU A 228 9.29 7.69 -13.53
N ASP A 229 9.97 8.65 -14.14
CA ASP A 229 11.29 8.52 -14.74
C ASP A 229 12.24 9.53 -14.07
N ARG A 230 12.84 9.11 -12.96
CA ARG A 230 13.72 9.99 -12.18
C ARG A 230 15.08 10.11 -12.86
N THR A 231 15.54 11.34 -13.06
CA THR A 231 16.84 11.70 -13.63
C THR A 231 17.72 12.39 -12.59
N ASP A 232 19.04 12.44 -12.81
CA ASP A 232 19.97 13.13 -11.89
C ASP A 232 19.86 14.66 -11.95
N SER A 233 19.36 15.18 -13.07
CA SER A 233 19.22 16.62 -13.32
C SER A 233 18.14 16.89 -14.38
N GLY A 234 17.79 18.17 -14.54
CA GLY A 234 16.78 18.63 -15.49
C GLY A 234 15.46 18.97 -14.81
N ASP A 235 14.68 19.79 -15.52
CA ASP A 235 13.37 20.24 -15.07
C ASP A 235 12.35 19.09 -15.10
N ALA A 236 11.32 19.21 -14.26
CA ALA A 236 10.20 18.29 -14.30
C ALA A 236 9.37 18.51 -15.59
N GLU A 237 9.11 17.42 -16.32
CA GLU A 237 8.33 17.45 -17.56
C GLU A 237 7.32 16.30 -17.56
N LEU A 238 6.04 16.65 -17.71
CA LEU A 238 4.95 15.69 -17.83
C LEU A 238 4.48 15.59 -19.28
N ALA A 239 4.69 14.43 -19.90
CA ALA A 239 4.29 14.16 -21.28
C ALA A 239 3.34 12.97 -21.36
N ASP A 240 2.55 12.87 -22.44
CA ASP A 240 1.69 11.71 -22.67
C ASP A 240 2.53 10.43 -22.83
N ALA A 241 2.12 9.36 -22.16
CA ALA A 241 2.80 8.07 -22.25
C ALA A 241 2.21 7.22 -23.39
N PRO A 242 3.05 6.62 -24.25
CA PRO A 242 2.60 5.58 -25.17
C PRO A 242 1.96 4.43 -24.39
N ARG A 243 0.76 4.03 -24.78
CA ARG A 243 0.01 2.93 -24.13
C ARG A 243 0.84 1.64 -23.94
N PRO A 244 1.65 1.16 -24.90
CA PRO A 244 2.46 -0.03 -24.70
C PRO A 244 3.45 0.08 -23.53
N GLU A 245 4.08 1.24 -23.36
CA GLU A 245 5.00 1.48 -22.23
C GLU A 245 4.23 1.54 -20.91
N LEU A 246 3.04 2.16 -20.91
CA LEU A 246 2.19 2.18 -19.72
C LEU A 246 1.73 0.78 -19.30
N VAL A 247 1.32 -0.06 -20.25
CA VAL A 247 0.94 -1.46 -19.98
C VAL A 247 2.14 -2.24 -19.42
N LYS A 248 3.34 -2.04 -19.99
CA LYS A 248 4.57 -2.65 -19.48
C LYS A 248 4.87 -2.22 -18.05
N SER A 249 4.76 -0.91 -17.74
CA SER A 249 4.93 -0.39 -16.39
C SER A 249 3.89 -0.98 -15.42
N LEU A 250 2.61 -1.06 -15.82
CA LEU A 250 1.56 -1.66 -15.00
C LEU A 250 1.81 -3.15 -14.72
N LEU A 251 2.19 -3.93 -15.75
CA LEU A 251 2.50 -5.35 -15.60
C LEU A 251 3.68 -5.59 -14.65
N ALA A 252 4.64 -4.68 -14.60
CA ALA A 252 5.77 -4.76 -13.66
C ALA A 252 5.38 -4.44 -12.20
N GLN A 253 4.25 -3.75 -11.98
CA GLN A 253 3.82 -3.29 -10.65
C GLN A 253 2.57 -4.02 -10.13
N VAL A 254 1.90 -4.84 -10.94
CA VAL A 254 0.65 -5.48 -10.54
C VAL A 254 0.86 -6.76 -9.74
N THR A 255 0.03 -6.97 -8.73
CA THR A 255 -0.11 -8.22 -7.99
C THR A 255 -1.60 -8.57 -7.92
N ALA A 256 -1.97 -9.77 -8.37
CA ALA A 256 -3.35 -10.27 -8.32
C ALA A 256 -3.31 -11.80 -8.17
N PRO A 257 -3.17 -12.32 -6.93
CA PRO A 257 -2.86 -13.73 -6.71
C PRO A 257 -3.89 -14.73 -7.24
N HIS A 258 -5.13 -14.29 -7.43
CA HIS A 258 -6.25 -15.07 -7.95
C HIS A 258 -6.37 -15.04 -9.49
N LEU A 259 -5.58 -14.20 -10.17
CA LEU A 259 -5.63 -14.06 -11.63
C LEU A 259 -4.45 -14.76 -12.29
N ASP A 260 -4.76 -15.54 -13.33
CA ASP A 260 -3.75 -16.02 -14.26
C ASP A 260 -3.32 -14.92 -15.25
N ILE A 261 -2.22 -15.17 -15.97
CA ILE A 261 -1.66 -14.24 -16.97
C ILE A 261 -2.67 -13.92 -18.08
N SER A 262 -3.53 -14.88 -18.46
CA SER A 262 -4.51 -14.72 -19.53
C SER A 262 -5.61 -13.70 -19.17
N ARG A 263 -5.86 -13.47 -17.88
CA ARG A 263 -6.77 -12.43 -17.38
C ARG A 263 -6.04 -11.15 -16.98
N LEU A 264 -4.84 -11.27 -16.44
CA LEU A 264 -4.06 -10.13 -15.95
C LEU A 264 -3.65 -9.18 -17.10
N VAL A 265 -3.14 -9.73 -18.21
CA VAL A 265 -2.69 -8.90 -19.35
C VAL A 265 -3.85 -8.12 -19.99
N PRO A 266 -5.02 -8.72 -20.28
CA PRO A 266 -6.19 -7.96 -20.72
C PRO A 266 -6.66 -6.91 -19.72
N ALA A 267 -6.63 -7.20 -18.41
CA ALA A 267 -6.99 -6.21 -17.40
C ALA A 267 -6.06 -4.99 -17.43
N MET A 268 -4.75 -5.18 -17.61
CA MET A 268 -3.79 -4.06 -17.69
C MET A 268 -3.99 -3.26 -18.96
N ASN A 269 -4.25 -3.96 -20.07
CA ASN A 269 -4.60 -3.31 -21.33
C ASN A 269 -5.90 -2.50 -21.23
N ARG A 270 -6.91 -3.01 -20.52
CA ARG A 270 -8.17 -2.29 -20.26
C ARG A 270 -7.92 -1.06 -19.42
N LEU A 271 -7.20 -1.19 -18.31
CA LEU A 271 -6.84 -0.05 -17.44
C LEU A 271 -6.13 1.06 -18.22
N ALA A 272 -5.09 0.71 -18.98
CA ALA A 272 -4.33 1.65 -19.82
C ALA A 272 -5.11 2.22 -21.01
N SER A 273 -6.27 1.65 -21.36
CA SER A 273 -7.16 2.23 -22.40
C SER A 273 -8.21 3.18 -21.84
N LEU A 274 -8.58 3.02 -20.58
CA LEU A 274 -9.62 3.80 -19.93
C LEU A 274 -9.08 5.04 -19.23
N ILE A 275 -7.82 4.99 -18.77
CA ILE A 275 -7.21 6.06 -17.99
C ILE A 275 -6.12 6.78 -18.81
N PRO A 276 -6.11 8.12 -18.86
CA PRO A 276 -5.00 8.89 -19.41
C PRO A 276 -3.66 8.51 -18.76
N GLY A 277 -2.66 8.24 -19.59
CA GLY A 277 -1.32 7.84 -19.18
C GLY A 277 -0.29 8.91 -19.46
N PHE A 278 0.63 9.12 -18.52
CA PHE A 278 1.71 10.10 -18.62
C PHE A 278 3.05 9.51 -18.18
N THR A 279 4.13 10.08 -18.69
CA THR A 279 5.48 9.90 -18.17
C THR A 279 5.92 11.22 -17.55
N LEU A 280 6.40 11.16 -16.31
CA LEU A 280 6.97 12.31 -15.61
C LEU A 280 8.48 12.11 -15.50
N LYS A 281 9.23 12.93 -16.24
CA LYS A 281 10.67 13.05 -16.06
C LYS A 281 10.95 14.11 -15.02
N PHE A 282 11.84 13.84 -14.07
CA PHE A 282 12.14 14.81 -13.03
C PHE A 282 13.42 14.46 -12.26
N SER A 283 14.09 15.47 -11.72
CA SER A 283 15.18 15.30 -10.75
C SER A 283 14.73 15.60 -9.32
N SER A 284 13.84 16.58 -9.15
CA SER A 284 13.29 17.01 -7.86
C SER A 284 11.85 16.54 -7.64
N SER A 285 11.60 15.88 -6.50
CA SER A 285 10.25 15.45 -6.10
C SER A 285 9.30 16.62 -5.87
N LYS A 286 9.83 17.78 -5.46
CA LYS A 286 9.10 19.03 -5.29
C LYS A 286 8.58 19.56 -6.63
N ASP A 287 9.45 19.58 -7.65
CA ASP A 287 9.06 20.02 -8.99
C ASP A 287 8.12 19.01 -9.65
N ALA A 288 8.35 17.71 -9.46
CA ALA A 288 7.43 16.65 -9.88
C ALA A 288 6.01 16.86 -9.34
N ALA A 289 5.88 17.09 -8.02
CA ALA A 289 4.59 17.36 -7.39
C ALA A 289 3.95 18.65 -7.94
N ARG A 290 4.73 19.70 -8.20
CA ARG A 290 4.23 20.94 -8.82
C ARG A 290 3.67 20.71 -10.22
N GLU A 291 4.36 19.96 -11.07
CA GLU A 291 3.89 19.69 -12.44
C GLU A 291 2.62 18.83 -12.46
N ILE A 292 2.56 17.80 -11.60
CA ILE A 292 1.34 17.00 -11.41
C ILE A 292 0.18 17.89 -10.96
N ALA A 293 0.41 18.70 -9.92
CA ALA A 293 -0.57 19.64 -9.40
C ALA A 293 -1.06 20.62 -10.48
N ALA A 294 -0.16 21.19 -11.28
CA ALA A 294 -0.50 22.13 -12.34
C ALA A 294 -1.36 21.49 -13.44
N LYS A 295 -1.07 20.23 -13.80
CA LYS A 295 -1.82 19.47 -14.82
C LYS A 295 -3.24 19.13 -14.39
N PHE A 296 -3.43 18.71 -13.13
CA PHE A 296 -4.68 18.11 -12.65
C PHE A 296 -5.50 19.00 -11.71
N ARG A 297 -5.00 20.16 -11.29
CA ARG A 297 -5.85 21.17 -10.65
C ARG A 297 -6.99 21.52 -11.60
N ALA A 298 -8.23 21.38 -11.14
CA ALA A 298 -9.37 21.89 -11.87
C ALA A 298 -9.14 23.39 -12.14
N LYS A 299 -9.17 23.81 -13.40
CA LYS A 299 -9.48 25.21 -13.69
C LYS A 299 -10.86 25.44 -13.08
N LYS A 300 -10.98 26.37 -12.12
CA LYS A 300 -12.28 26.82 -11.62
C LYS A 300 -13.20 27.03 -12.84
N PRO A 301 -14.44 26.52 -12.84
CA PRO A 301 -15.38 26.90 -13.88
C PRO A 301 -15.46 28.43 -13.90
N GLU A 302 -15.24 29.04 -15.05
CA GLU A 302 -15.54 30.45 -15.24
C GLU A 302 -17.02 30.62 -14.92
N VAL A 303 -17.31 31.25 -13.78
CA VAL A 303 -18.65 31.73 -13.48
C VAL A 303 -18.93 32.82 -14.49
N HIS A 304 -19.55 32.46 -15.62
CA HIS A 304 -20.20 33.43 -16.48
C HIS A 304 -21.27 34.10 -15.64
N SER A 305 -20.96 35.32 -15.20
CA SER A 305 -21.92 36.23 -14.61
C SER A 305 -22.95 36.54 -15.68
N VAL A 306 -24.21 36.25 -15.36
CA VAL A 306 -25.39 36.71 -16.11
C VAL A 306 -25.45 38.22 -16.08
#